data_AF-A0A7W0RSM2-F1
#
_entry.id   AF-A0A7W0RSM2-F1
#
_cell.length_a   1.000
_cell.length_b   1.000
_cell.length_c   1.000
_cell.angle_alpha   90.00
_cell.angle_beta   90.00
_cell.angle_gamma   90.00
#
_symmetry.space_group_name_H-M   'P 1'
#
loop_
_entity.id
_entity.type
_entity.pdbx_description
1 polymer ?
#
loop_
_entity_poly.entity_id
_entity_poly.type
_entity_poly.pdbx_seq_one_letter_code
_entity_poly.pdbx_strand_id
1 'polypeptide(L)' 'LDESAKELLAREGYDPLYGARPLKRAIQALIQNPLASKLLRGEVAPGQDLRVSADGDNMIFNHASSSDAAAA' A
#
# COMPACT_ATOMS: atom_id res chain seq x y z
N LEU A 1 -0.29 -4.17 -5.47
CA LEU A 1 0.88 -3.95 -4.59
C LEU A 1 2.05 -4.65 -5.23
N ASP A 2 3.21 -3.99 -5.30
CA ASP A 2 4.45 -4.63 -5.72
C ASP A 2 5.18 -5.31 -4.54
N GLU A 3 6.34 -5.90 -4.82
CA GLU A 3 7.14 -6.58 -3.80
C GLU A 3 7.66 -5.62 -2.72
N SER A 4 8.08 -4.40 -3.08
CA SER A 4 8.56 -3.41 -2.10
C SER A 4 7.49 -3.06 -1.06
N ALA A 5 6.23 -2.89 -1.49
CA ALA A 5 5.10 -2.65 -0.60
C ALA A 5 4.82 -3.86 0.31
N LYS A 6 4.93 -5.09 -0.22
CA LYS A 6 4.75 -6.31 0.57
C LYS A 6 5.84 -6.47 1.62
N GLU A 7 7.10 -6.18 1.27
CA GLU A 7 8.23 -6.24 2.20
C GLU A 7 8.09 -5.22 3.34
N LEU A 8 7.69 -3.99 3.04
CA LEU A 8 7.42 -2.98 4.06
C LEU A 8 6.29 -3.42 5.00
N LEU A 9 5.19 -3.95 4.46
CA LEU A 9 4.10 -4.50 5.28
C LEU A 9 4.53 -5.69 6.13
N ALA A 10 5.39 -6.56 5.62
CA ALA A 10 5.92 -7.68 6.38
C ALA A 10 6.80 -7.19 7.52
N ARG A 11 7.67 -6.20 7.26
CA ARG A 11 8.56 -5.61 8.26
C ARG A 11 7.81 -4.92 9.39
N GLU A 12 6.81 -4.09 9.05
CA GLU A 12 6.02 -3.34 10.04
C GLU A 12 4.88 -4.17 10.66
N GLY A 13 4.45 -5.23 9.95
CA GLY A 13 3.32 -6.07 10.33
C GLY A 13 3.69 -7.35 11.08
N TYR A 14 4.98 -7.66 11.20
CA TYR A 14 5.49 -8.83 11.89
C TYR A 14 6.24 -8.44 13.16
N ASP A 15 5.88 -9.10 14.26
CA ASP A 15 6.60 -9.00 15.52
C ASP A 15 7.00 -10.43 15.96
N PRO A 16 8.25 -10.69 16.36
CA PRO A 16 8.69 -12.03 16.76
C PRO A 16 7.89 -12.64 17.92
N LEU A 17 7.37 -11.82 18.83
CA LEU A 17 6.58 -12.25 19.99
C LEU A 17 5.10 -12.42 19.61
N TYR A 18 4.58 -11.57 18.73
CA TYR A 18 3.14 -11.52 18.40
C TYR A 18 2.77 -12.10 17.02
N GLY A 19 3.74 -12.50 16.21
CA GLY A 19 3.56 -12.93 14.83
C GLY A 19 2.98 -11.81 13.96
N ALA A 20 2.08 -12.17 13.03
CA ALA A 20 1.42 -11.22 12.13
C ALA A 20 0.26 -10.42 12.77
N ARG A 21 0.09 -10.45 14.10
CA ARG A 21 -0.96 -9.67 14.78
C ARG A 21 -0.88 -8.16 14.47
N PRO A 22 0.31 -7.53 14.40
CA PRO A 22 0.44 -6.12 14.02
C PRO A 22 0.07 -5.83 12.56
N LEU A 23 0.07 -6.83 11.67
CA LEU A 23 -0.14 -6.66 10.22
C LEU A 23 -1.43 -5.90 9.89
N LYS A 24 -2.52 -6.17 10.60
CA LYS A 24 -3.77 -5.42 10.41
C LYS A 24 -3.59 -3.93 10.67
N ARG A 25 -2.82 -3.56 11.70
CA ARG A 25 -2.53 -2.16 12.02
C ARG A 25 -1.58 -1.54 11.00
N ALA A 26 -0.57 -2.28 10.54
CA ALA A 26 0.34 -1.82 9.49
C ALA A 26 -0.42 -1.51 8.19
N ILE A 27 -1.32 -2.40 7.75
CA ILE A 27 -2.17 -2.17 6.57
C ILE A 27 -3.05 -0.93 6.78
N GLN A 28 -3.66 -0.77 7.97
CA GLN A 28 -4.47 0.41 8.27
C GLN A 28 -3.65 1.71 8.20
N ALA A 29 -2.49 1.73 8.86
CA ALA A 29 -1.66 2.93 8.96
C ALA A 29 -0.99 3.32 7.64
N LEU A 30 -0.45 2.33 6.92
CA LEU A 30 0.36 2.56 5.72
C LEU A 30 -0.48 2.61 4.43
N ILE A 31 -1.62 1.92 4.39
CA ILE A 31 -2.46 1.85 3.19
C ILE A 31 -3.80 2.54 3.38
N GLN A 32 -4.59 2.10 4.35
CA GLN A 32 -5.99 2.54 4.45
C GLN A 32 -6.10 4.03 4.79
N ASN A 33 -5.33 4.53 5.76
CA ASN A 33 -5.39 5.93 6.19
C ASN A 33 -4.89 6.91 5.11
N PRO A 34 -3.75 6.67 4.43
CA PRO A 34 -3.32 7.52 3.32
C PRO A 34 -4.29 7.47 2.14
N LEU A 35 -4.82 6.28 1.80
CA LEU A 35 -5.78 6.13 0.71
C LEU A 35 -7.08 6.88 1.00
N ALA A 36 -7.62 6.76 2.22
CA ALA A 36 -8.79 7.52 2.64
C ALA A 36 -8.54 9.03 2.54
N SER A 37 -7.37 9.50 2.97
CA SER A 37 -7.00 10.91 2.87
C SER A 37 -6.91 11.40 1.41
N LYS A 38 -6.35 10.58 0.51
CA LYS A 38 -6.25 10.89 -0.93
C LYS A 38 -7.63 10.91 -1.60
N LEU A 39 -8.50 9.98 -1.23
CA LEU A 39 -9.88 9.93 -1.71
C LEU A 39 -10.67 11.17 -1.27
N LEU A 40 -10.52 11.59 -0.02
CA LEU A 40 -11.14 12.83 0.49
C LEU A 40 -10.60 14.09 -0.20
N ARG A 41 -9.33 14.10 -0.61
CA ARG A 41 -8.74 15.20 -1.39
C ARG A 41 -9.10 15.18 -2.88
N GLY A 42 -9.77 14.13 -3.36
CA GLY A 42 -10.09 13.95 -4.78
C GLY A 42 -8.88 13.58 -5.64
N GLU A 43 -7.75 13.17 -5.04
CA GLU A 43 -6.58 12.67 -5.76
C GLU A 43 -6.82 11.26 -6.34
N VAL A 44 -7.74 10.51 -5.74
CA VAL A 44 -8.11 9.15 -6.15
C VAL A 44 -9.61 9.06 -6.32
N ALA A 45 -10.05 8.56 -7.48
CA ALA A 45 -11.47 8.36 -7.76
C ALA A 45 -11.95 6.96 -7.31
N PRO A 46 -13.22 6.81 -6.92
CA PRO A 46 -13.82 5.49 -6.70
C PRO A 46 -13.75 4.61 -7.96
N GLY A 47 -13.41 3.34 -7.79
CA GLY A 47 -13.30 2.38 -8.89
C GLY A 47 -12.00 2.51 -9.70
N GLN A 48 -11.07 3.36 -9.28
CA GLN A 48 -9.77 3.50 -9.92
C GLN A 48 -8.78 2.45 -9.41
N ASP A 49 -8.08 1.79 -10.34
CA ASP A 49 -6.99 0.88 -10.01
C ASP A 49 -5.71 1.65 -9.67
N LEU A 50 -5.09 1.28 -8.55
CA LEU A 50 -3.86 1.89 -8.06
C LEU A 50 -2.77 0.84 -7.91
N ARG A 51 -1.57 1.19 -8.36
CA ARG A 51 -0.33 0.47 -8.05
C ARG A 51 0.29 1.11 -6.82
N VAL A 52 0.53 0.27 -5.80
CA VAL A 52 1.13 0.71 -4.52
C VAL A 52 2.52 0.11 -4.41
N SER A 53 3.48 0.97 -4.09
CA SER A 53 4.91 0.69 -3.94
C SER A 53 5.43 1.29 -2.63
N ALA A 54 6.52 0.77 -2.08
CA ALA A 54 7.19 1.37 -0.93
C ALA A 54 8.38 2.24 -1.37
N ASP A 55 8.54 3.38 -0.71
CA ASP A 55 9.73 4.22 -0.77
C ASP A 55 10.19 4.52 0.66
N GLY A 56 11.23 3.80 1.09
CA GLY A 56 11.66 3.76 2.49
C GLY A 56 10.54 3.25 3.39
N ASP A 57 10.01 4.13 4.23
CA ASP A 57 8.95 3.83 5.20
C ASP A 57 7.56 4.32 4.75
N ASN A 58 7.47 4.88 3.53
CA ASN A 58 6.24 5.46 3.01
C ASN A 58 5.65 4.62 1.87
N MET A 59 4.32 4.57 1.80
CA MET A 59 3.61 3.99 0.67
C MET A 59 3.35 5.06 -0.40
N ILE A 60 3.78 4.78 -1.62
CA ILE A 60 3.49 5.58 -2.81
C ILE A 60 2.32 4.95 -3.55
N PHE A 61 1.36 5.79 -3.96
CA PHE A 61 0.15 5.39 -4.69
C PHE A 61 0.22 5.98 -6.09
N ASN A 62 0.42 5.12 -7.08
CA ASN A 62 0.46 5.48 -8.49
C ASN A 62 -0.82 4.99 -9.17
N HIS A 63 -1.30 5.74 -10.15
CA HIS A 63 -2.40 5.28 -10.98
C HIS A 63 -1.93 4.08 -11.82
N ALA A 64 -2.67 2.97 -11.75
CA ALA A 64 -2.42 1.86 -12.65
C ALA A 64 -2.95 2.26 -14.04
N SER A 65 -2.12 2.91 -14.85
CA SER A 65 -2.43 3.02 -16.28
C SER A 65 -2.45 1.61 -16.86
N SER A 66 -3.46 1.31 -17.67
CA SER A 66 -3.74 0.01 -18.29
C SER A 66 -2.64 -0.52 -19.24
N SER A 67 -1.44 0.04 -19.23
CA SER A 67 -0.29 -0.39 -20.04
C SER A 67 0.68 -1.34 -19.32
N ASP A 68 0.55 -1.52 -18.00
CA ASP A 68 1.55 -2.25 -17.19
C ASP A 68 1.30 -3.77 -17.11
N ALA A 69 0.31 -4.30 -17.81
CA ALA A 69 -0.03 -5.73 -17.84
C ALA A 69 0.80 -6.54 -18.86
N ALA A 70 1.75 -5.93 -19.57
CA ALA A 70 2.50 -6.56 -20.67
C ALA A 70 4.00 -6.79 -20.39
N ALA A 71 4.52 -6.49 -19.20
CA ALA A 71 5.95 -6.69 -18.92
C ALA A 71 6.20 -7.25 -17.52
N ALA A 72 6.84 -8.42 -17.51
CA ALA A 72 7.50 -9.15 -16.42
C ALA A 72 6.62 -10.09 -15.58
#